data_AF-A0A354BL62-F1
#
_entry.id   AF-A0A354BL62-F1
#
_cell.length_a   1.000
_cell.length_b   1.000
_cell.length_c   1.000
_cell.angle_alpha   90.00
_cell.angle_beta   90.00
_cell.angle_gamma   90.00
#
_symmetry.space_group_name_H-M   'P 1'
#
loop_
_entity.id
_entity.type
_entity.pdbx_description
1 polymer ?
#
loop_
_entity_poly.entity_id
_entity_poly.type
_entity_poly.pdbx_seq_one_letter_code
_entity_poly.pdbx_strand_id
1 'polypeptide(L)'
;GKGRLRQNGSDYLIYALIDAVVDQYFAVLEMLGERIESLQERVMADPKPETLQNIHALKRQLLFVRRAVWPLREAINNLSRSECPFLHEPTKLFFRDVYDHVVQIVDTIETLREMVSASLDIYLSSVSYRLNAVMRVLTVITTIFMPLSFIAGIYGMNFEHMPELKWVWGYPMALGIMAVVAAIMLIGFRLKNWL
;
A
#
# COMPACT_ATOMS: atom_id res chain seq x y z
N GLY A 1 -30.89 9.78 -38.93
CA GLY A 1 -29.42 9.79 -39.15
C GLY A 1 -28.98 8.46 -39.74
N LYS A 2 -28.21 8.48 -40.83
CA LYS A 2 -27.66 7.28 -41.48
C LYS A 2 -26.36 6.84 -40.77
N GLY A 3 -26.48 6.13 -39.65
CA GLY A 3 -25.31 5.57 -38.95
C GLY A 3 -24.63 4.47 -39.78
N ARG A 4 -23.30 4.37 -39.72
CA ARG A 4 -22.49 3.35 -40.43
C ARG A 4 -22.99 1.91 -40.16
N LEU A 5 -23.54 1.65 -38.98
CA LEU A 5 -24.23 0.39 -38.62
C LEU A 5 -25.38 -0.02 -39.54
N ARG A 6 -26.10 0.93 -40.17
CA ARG A 6 -27.22 0.63 -41.08
C ARG A 6 -26.78 0.43 -42.53
N GLN A 7 -25.53 0.76 -42.86
CA GLN A 7 -25.00 0.67 -44.23
C GLN A 7 -24.07 -0.53 -44.42
N ASN A 8 -23.54 -1.10 -43.32
CA ASN A 8 -22.62 -2.22 -43.35
C ASN A 8 -23.31 -3.55 -43.03
N GLY A 9 -22.67 -4.67 -43.40
CA GLY A 9 -23.17 -6.02 -43.20
C GLY A 9 -23.14 -6.49 -41.74
N SER A 10 -23.53 -7.75 -41.52
CA SER A 10 -23.53 -8.42 -40.21
C SER A 10 -22.14 -8.48 -39.56
N ASP A 11 -21.09 -8.40 -40.36
CA ASP A 11 -19.69 -8.38 -39.93
C ASP A 11 -19.33 -7.10 -39.15
N TYR A 12 -19.82 -5.94 -39.59
CA TYR A 12 -19.63 -4.69 -38.87
C TYR A 12 -20.43 -4.63 -37.56
N LEU A 13 -21.59 -5.28 -37.50
CA LEU A 13 -22.37 -5.38 -36.26
C LEU A 13 -21.62 -6.17 -35.18
N ILE A 14 -20.95 -7.27 -35.56
CA ILE A 14 -20.12 -8.06 -34.64
C ILE A 14 -18.96 -7.21 -34.13
N TYR A 15 -18.27 -6.49 -35.01
CA TYR A 15 -17.22 -5.54 -34.59
C TYR A 15 -17.76 -4.53 -33.57
N ALA A 16 -18.86 -3.83 -33.87
CA ALA A 16 -19.40 -2.79 -33.00
C ALA A 16 -19.84 -3.33 -31.62
N LEU A 17 -20.32 -4.57 -31.54
CA LEU A 17 -20.65 -5.22 -30.28
C LEU A 17 -19.40 -5.57 -29.46
N ILE A 18 -18.35 -6.09 -30.12
CA ILE A 18 -17.10 -6.42 -29.44
C ILE A 18 -16.41 -5.15 -28.96
N ASP A 19 -16.34 -4.13 -29.81
CA ASP A 19 -15.76 -2.82 -29.51
C ASP A 19 -16.42 -2.19 -28.27
N ALA A 20 -17.75 -2.13 -28.23
CA ALA A 20 -18.48 -1.62 -27.07
C ALA A 20 -18.24 -2.42 -25.77
N VAL A 21 -18.03 -3.74 -25.87
CA VAL A 21 -17.67 -4.57 -24.70
C VAL A 21 -16.23 -4.31 -24.26
N VAL A 22 -15.31 -4.15 -25.20
CA VAL A 22 -13.90 -3.84 -24.94
C VAL A 22 -13.76 -2.45 -24.29
N ASP A 23 -14.48 -1.45 -24.79
CA ASP A 23 -14.50 -0.10 -24.23
C ASP A 23 -14.93 -0.08 -22.76
N GLN A 24 -15.90 -0.92 -22.39
CA GLN A 24 -16.36 -1.02 -21.00
C GLN A 24 -15.26 -1.52 -20.04
N TYR A 25 -14.27 -2.27 -20.52
CA TYR A 25 -13.14 -2.67 -19.67
C TYR A 25 -12.29 -1.46 -19.28
N PHE A 26 -12.11 -0.45 -20.13
CA PHE A 26 -11.37 0.77 -19.74
C PHE A 26 -12.02 1.45 -18.54
N ALA A 27 -13.34 1.62 -18.54
CA ALA A 27 -14.07 2.19 -17.40
C ALA A 27 -13.91 1.36 -16.11
N VAL A 28 -13.86 0.03 -16.23
CA VAL A 28 -13.60 -0.84 -15.07
C VAL A 28 -12.17 -0.69 -14.56
N LEU A 29 -11.18 -0.59 -15.46
CA LEU A 29 -9.78 -0.42 -15.09
C LEU A 29 -9.52 0.94 -14.45
N GLU A 30 -10.14 2.01 -14.94
CA GLU A 30 -10.08 3.34 -14.36
C GLU A 30 -10.61 3.34 -12.92
N MET A 31 -11.80 2.76 -12.69
CA MET A 31 -12.36 2.59 -11.34
C MET A 31 -11.46 1.76 -10.42
N LEU A 32 -10.81 0.71 -10.94
CA LEU A 32 -9.85 -0.06 -10.16
C LEU A 32 -8.58 0.75 -9.85
N GLY A 33 -8.10 1.56 -10.79
CA GLY A 33 -6.99 2.49 -10.60
C GLY A 33 -7.25 3.47 -9.46
N GLU A 34 -8.36 4.20 -9.51
CA GLU A 34 -8.75 5.13 -8.44
C GLU A 34 -8.85 4.45 -7.06
N ARG A 35 -9.38 3.23 -7.02
CA ARG A 35 -9.46 2.45 -5.77
C ARG A 35 -8.09 2.07 -5.23
N ILE A 36 -7.12 1.80 -6.10
CA ILE A 36 -5.74 1.49 -5.71
C ILE A 36 -5.06 2.75 -5.17
N GLU A 37 -5.19 3.89 -5.84
CA GLU A 37 -4.64 5.17 -5.37
C GLU A 37 -5.22 5.55 -4.01
N SER A 38 -6.55 5.51 -3.85
CA SER A 38 -7.22 5.74 -2.56
C SER A 38 -6.77 4.76 -1.47
N LEU A 39 -6.42 3.52 -1.85
CA LEU A 39 -5.87 2.56 -0.90
C LEU A 39 -4.43 2.94 -0.50
N GLN A 40 -3.59 3.36 -1.44
CA GLN A 40 -2.22 3.78 -1.16
C GLN A 40 -2.18 4.97 -0.19
N GLU A 41 -3.04 5.98 -0.40
CA GLU A 41 -3.16 7.12 0.53
C GLU A 41 -3.51 6.65 1.95
N ARG A 42 -4.46 5.72 2.09
CA ARG A 42 -4.85 5.16 3.40
C ARG A 42 -3.73 4.37 4.07
N VAL A 43 -2.96 3.59 3.29
CA VAL A 43 -1.80 2.83 3.81
C VAL A 43 -0.75 3.77 4.39
N MET A 44 -0.51 4.90 3.74
CA MET A 44 0.47 5.89 4.19
C MET A 44 -0.02 6.67 5.43
N ALA A 45 -1.31 7.00 5.48
CA ALA A 45 -1.87 7.80 6.57
C ALA A 45 -2.08 7.00 7.87
N ASP A 46 -2.73 5.83 7.80
CA ASP A 46 -3.05 5.02 8.98
C ASP A 46 -3.20 3.53 8.60
N PRO A 47 -2.11 2.74 8.65
CA PRO A 47 -2.15 1.33 8.27
C PRO A 47 -2.95 0.52 9.30
N LYS A 48 -4.13 0.03 8.89
CA LYS A 48 -4.99 -0.86 9.69
C LYS A 48 -4.96 -2.29 9.15
N PRO A 49 -5.27 -3.30 9.99
CA PRO A 49 -5.41 -4.69 9.53
C PRO A 49 -6.42 -4.86 8.37
N GLU A 50 -7.48 -4.03 8.35
CA GLU A 50 -8.47 -3.98 7.28
C GLU A 50 -7.86 -3.55 5.93
N THR A 51 -6.83 -2.69 5.95
CA THR A 51 -6.15 -2.22 4.74
C THR A 51 -5.49 -3.39 3.99
N LEU A 52 -4.90 -4.36 4.72
CA LEU A 52 -4.34 -5.57 4.13
C LEU A 52 -5.40 -6.42 3.42
N GLN A 53 -6.60 -6.54 4.02
CA GLN A 53 -7.71 -7.25 3.39
C GLN A 53 -8.14 -6.58 2.08
N ASN A 54 -8.20 -5.25 2.07
CA ASN A 54 -8.54 -4.47 0.88
C ASN A 54 -7.48 -4.63 -0.24
N ILE A 55 -6.18 -4.66 0.10
CA ILE A 55 -5.10 -4.96 -0.86
C ILE A 55 -5.32 -6.34 -1.51
N HIS A 56 -5.60 -7.36 -0.71
CA HIS A 56 -5.86 -8.71 -1.22
C HIS A 56 -7.15 -8.78 -2.07
N ALA A 57 -8.20 -8.04 -1.69
CA ALA A 57 -9.43 -7.96 -2.45
C ALA A 57 -9.19 -7.36 -3.85
N LEU A 58 -8.48 -6.23 -3.94
CA LEU A 58 -8.11 -5.61 -5.22
C LEU A 58 -7.23 -6.54 -6.07
N LYS A 59 -6.25 -7.22 -5.45
CA LYS A 59 -5.42 -8.21 -6.14
C LYS A 59 -6.25 -9.34 -6.76
N ARG A 60 -7.28 -9.83 -6.05
CA ARG A 60 -8.20 -10.85 -6.57
C ARG A 60 -9.09 -10.30 -7.69
N GLN A 61 -9.58 -9.07 -7.57
CA GLN A 61 -10.39 -8.42 -8.61
C GLN A 61 -9.59 -8.24 -9.91
N LEU A 62 -8.35 -7.73 -9.83
CA LEU A 62 -7.48 -7.61 -11.01
C LEU A 62 -7.17 -8.96 -11.65
N LEU A 63 -6.94 -10.01 -10.84
CA LEU A 63 -6.71 -11.36 -11.35
C LEU A 63 -7.95 -11.90 -12.09
N PHE A 64 -9.15 -11.59 -11.58
CA PHE A 64 -10.40 -11.95 -12.24
C PHE A 64 -10.53 -11.26 -13.60
N VAL A 65 -10.30 -9.95 -13.67
CA VAL A 65 -10.33 -9.19 -14.93
C VAL A 65 -9.28 -9.73 -15.91
N ARG A 66 -8.05 -9.99 -15.45
CA ARG A 66 -7.00 -10.59 -16.28
C ARG A 66 -7.43 -11.91 -16.91
N ARG A 67 -8.05 -12.80 -16.12
CA ARG A 67 -8.52 -14.11 -16.62
C ARG A 67 -9.64 -13.98 -17.67
N ALA A 68 -10.42 -12.90 -17.62
CA ALA A 68 -11.46 -12.63 -18.61
C ALA A 68 -10.89 -11.98 -19.90
N VAL A 69 -9.95 -11.06 -19.76
CA VAL A 69 -9.38 -10.28 -20.88
C VAL A 69 -8.32 -11.07 -21.67
N TRP A 70 -7.51 -11.89 -20.99
CA TRP A 70 -6.40 -12.59 -21.65
C TRP A 70 -6.84 -13.50 -22.83
N PRO A 71 -7.88 -14.35 -22.68
CA PRO A 71 -8.38 -15.14 -23.79
C PRO A 71 -8.97 -14.29 -24.93
N LEU A 72 -9.53 -13.12 -24.60
CA LEU A 72 -10.10 -12.20 -25.59
C LEU A 72 -9.03 -11.68 -26.55
N ARG A 73 -7.83 -11.38 -26.04
CA ARG A 73 -6.67 -10.99 -26.87
C ARG A 73 -6.38 -12.04 -27.94
N GLU A 74 -6.35 -13.31 -27.55
CA GLU A 74 -6.01 -14.40 -28.45
C GLU A 74 -7.16 -14.69 -29.43
N ALA A 75 -8.41 -14.60 -28.97
CA ALA A 75 -9.59 -14.72 -29.82
C ALA A 75 -9.64 -13.63 -30.90
N ILE A 76 -9.38 -12.36 -30.55
CA ILE A 76 -9.38 -11.25 -31.52
C ILE A 76 -8.18 -11.36 -32.47
N ASN A 77 -7.01 -11.76 -31.98
CA ASN A 77 -5.84 -12.00 -32.85
C ASN A 77 -6.10 -13.12 -33.87
N ASN A 78 -6.79 -14.18 -33.47
CA ASN A 78 -7.19 -15.23 -34.39
C ASN A 78 -8.22 -14.71 -35.40
N LEU A 79 -9.18 -13.89 -34.96
CA LEU A 79 -10.20 -13.31 -35.83
C LEU A 79 -9.62 -12.31 -36.86
N SER A 80 -8.58 -11.55 -36.47
CA SER A 80 -7.92 -10.58 -37.36
C SER A 80 -7.03 -11.26 -38.41
N ARG A 81 -6.48 -12.45 -38.12
CA ARG A 81 -5.62 -13.23 -39.02
C ARG A 81 -6.37 -14.27 -39.84
N SER A 82 -7.56 -14.69 -39.42
CA SER A 82 -8.29 -15.75 -40.10
C SER A 82 -8.90 -15.27 -41.41
N GLU A 83 -8.76 -16.08 -42.46
CA GLU A 83 -9.50 -15.92 -43.71
C GLU A 83 -10.93 -16.46 -43.53
N CYS A 84 -11.75 -15.76 -42.75
CA CYS A 84 -13.17 -16.11 -42.62
C CYS A 84 -13.96 -15.62 -43.85
N PRO A 85 -14.77 -16.48 -44.49
CA PRO A 85 -15.60 -16.09 -45.64
C PRO A 85 -16.61 -14.96 -45.33
N PHE A 86 -16.90 -14.77 -44.05
CA PHE A 86 -17.87 -13.79 -43.55
C PHE A 86 -17.24 -12.43 -43.19
N LEU A 87 -15.91 -12.30 -43.22
CA LEU A 87 -15.18 -11.07 -42.88
C LEU A 87 -14.58 -10.45 -44.15
N HIS A 88 -15.11 -9.30 -44.55
CA HIS A 88 -14.55 -8.54 -45.67
C HIS A 88 -13.27 -7.78 -45.23
N GLU A 89 -12.34 -7.56 -46.17
CA GLU A 89 -11.10 -6.80 -45.94
C GLU A 89 -11.25 -5.46 -45.17
N PRO A 90 -12.21 -4.57 -45.48
CA PRO A 90 -12.41 -3.35 -44.69
C PRO A 90 -12.76 -3.63 -43.22
N THR A 91 -13.39 -4.76 -42.92
CA THR A 91 -13.78 -5.16 -41.56
C THR A 91 -12.59 -5.66 -40.75
N LYS A 92 -11.57 -6.25 -41.40
CA LYS A 92 -10.32 -6.66 -40.73
C LYS A 92 -9.56 -5.48 -40.12
N LEU A 93 -9.63 -4.30 -40.73
CA LEU A 93 -8.99 -3.09 -40.20
C LEU A 93 -9.63 -2.65 -38.87
N PHE A 94 -10.95 -2.77 -38.74
CA PHE A 94 -11.66 -2.48 -37.48
C PHE A 94 -11.31 -3.50 -36.38
N PHE A 95 -11.16 -4.79 -36.71
CA PHE A 95 -10.71 -5.79 -35.72
C PHE A 95 -9.29 -5.58 -35.22
N ARG A 96 -8.42 -4.96 -36.03
CA ARG A 96 -7.07 -4.59 -35.60
C ARG A 96 -7.11 -3.50 -34.53
N ASP A 97 -8.00 -2.52 -34.65
CA ASP A 97 -8.22 -1.48 -33.65
C ASP A 97 -8.65 -2.08 -32.30
N VAL A 98 -9.64 -3.00 -32.32
CA VAL A 98 -10.06 -3.74 -31.11
C VAL A 98 -8.90 -4.56 -30.52
N TYR A 99 -8.08 -5.19 -31.37
CA TYR A 99 -6.91 -5.93 -30.89
C TYR A 99 -5.94 -5.01 -30.14
N ASP A 100 -5.66 -3.83 -30.70
CA ASP A 100 -4.78 -2.83 -30.08
C ASP A 100 -5.38 -2.34 -28.74
N HIS A 101 -6.70 -2.10 -28.67
CA HIS A 101 -7.39 -1.79 -27.41
C HIS A 101 -7.26 -2.90 -26.36
N VAL A 102 -7.42 -4.16 -26.75
CA VAL A 102 -7.28 -5.30 -25.81
C VAL A 102 -5.83 -5.46 -25.34
N VAL A 103 -4.84 -5.22 -26.20
CA VAL A 103 -3.43 -5.19 -25.76
C VAL A 103 -3.22 -4.09 -24.72
N GLN A 104 -3.73 -2.89 -24.97
CA GLN A 104 -3.63 -1.77 -24.02
C GLN A 104 -4.30 -2.09 -22.67
N ILE A 105 -5.46 -2.75 -22.67
CA ILE A 105 -6.15 -3.20 -21.46
C ILE A 105 -5.28 -4.21 -20.70
N VAL A 106 -4.69 -5.19 -21.39
CA VAL A 106 -3.80 -6.19 -20.75
C VAL A 106 -2.60 -5.51 -20.10
N ASP A 107 -1.95 -4.59 -20.80
CA ASP A 107 -0.79 -3.86 -20.27
C ASP A 107 -1.19 -3.02 -19.05
N THR A 108 -2.34 -2.33 -19.11
CA THR A 108 -2.89 -1.55 -17.99
C THR A 108 -3.19 -2.44 -16.78
N ILE A 109 -3.72 -3.64 -16.98
CA ILE A 109 -3.94 -4.62 -15.91
C ILE A 109 -2.62 -4.98 -15.23
N GLU A 110 -1.55 -5.20 -15.99
CA GLU A 110 -0.24 -5.51 -15.41
C GLU A 110 0.31 -4.33 -14.60
N THR A 111 0.20 -3.10 -15.10
CA THR A 111 0.57 -1.89 -14.35
C THR A 111 -0.22 -1.77 -13.04
N LEU A 112 -1.54 -1.99 -13.06
CA LEU A 112 -2.37 -1.97 -11.86
C LEU A 112 -2.00 -3.08 -10.87
N ARG A 113 -1.60 -4.26 -11.36
CA ARG A 113 -1.11 -5.36 -10.49
C ARG A 113 0.22 -5.00 -9.82
N GLU A 114 1.12 -4.32 -10.53
CA GLU A 114 2.36 -3.80 -9.95
C GLU A 114 2.07 -2.76 -8.87
N MET A 115 1.16 -1.81 -9.13
CA MET A 115 0.75 -0.80 -8.13
C MET A 115 0.13 -1.43 -6.87
N VAL A 116 -0.74 -2.44 -7.02
CA VAL A 116 -1.30 -3.17 -5.86
C VAL A 116 -0.20 -3.91 -5.09
N SER A 117 0.79 -4.47 -5.79
CA SER A 117 1.90 -5.16 -5.15
C SER A 117 2.79 -4.18 -4.38
N ALA A 118 3.12 -3.03 -4.98
CA ALA A 118 3.83 -1.95 -4.30
C ALA A 118 3.05 -1.44 -3.06
N SER A 119 1.72 -1.43 -3.11
CA SER A 119 0.88 -1.06 -1.96
C SER A 119 1.08 -1.99 -0.75
N LEU A 120 1.34 -3.28 -0.99
CA LEU A 120 1.68 -4.22 0.08
C LEU A 120 3.02 -3.87 0.74
N ASP A 121 4.02 -3.52 -0.08
CA ASP A 121 5.35 -3.16 0.41
C ASP A 121 5.32 -1.84 1.20
N ILE A 122 4.54 -0.86 0.73
CA ILE A 122 4.28 0.39 1.46
C ILE A 122 3.59 0.08 2.80
N TYR A 123 2.62 -0.85 2.82
CA TYR A 123 1.95 -1.25 4.06
C TYR A 123 2.92 -1.85 5.07
N LEU A 124 3.74 -2.81 4.65
CA LEU A 124 4.74 -3.43 5.54
C LEU A 124 5.75 -2.39 6.06
N SER A 125 6.18 -1.47 5.19
CA SER A 125 7.09 -0.38 5.56
C SER A 125 6.46 0.58 6.56
N SER A 126 5.20 0.97 6.35
CA SER A 126 4.44 1.86 7.24
C SER A 126 4.21 1.24 8.62
N VAL A 127 3.84 -0.05 8.66
CA VAL A 127 3.71 -0.80 9.92
C VAL A 127 5.05 -0.87 10.66
N SER A 128 6.13 -1.21 9.96
CA SER A 128 7.48 -1.25 10.54
C SER A 128 7.91 0.11 11.09
N TYR A 129 7.66 1.20 10.36
CA TYR A 129 7.92 2.55 10.82
C TYR A 129 7.18 2.87 12.12
N ARG A 130 5.89 2.52 12.20
CA ARG A 130 5.07 2.73 13.41
C ARG A 130 5.56 1.88 14.58
N LEU A 131 5.90 0.63 14.35
CA LEU A 131 6.50 -0.25 15.37
C LEU A 131 7.82 0.34 15.89
N ASN A 132 8.69 0.80 15.00
CA ASN A 132 9.95 1.44 15.37
C ASN A 132 9.73 2.73 16.18
N ALA A 133 8.71 3.53 15.83
CA ALA A 133 8.35 4.73 16.58
C ALA A 133 7.87 4.38 18.00
N VAL A 134 6.98 3.39 18.15
CA VAL A 134 6.49 2.92 19.46
C VAL A 134 7.64 2.35 20.29
N MET A 135 8.48 1.50 19.70
CA MET A 135 9.64 0.92 20.38
C MET A 135 10.61 2.01 20.85
N ARG A 136 10.82 3.05 20.05
CA ARG A 136 11.67 4.18 20.40
C ARG A 136 11.12 4.92 21.63
N VAL A 137 9.83 5.24 21.65
CA VAL A 137 9.19 5.89 22.81
C VAL A 137 9.31 5.03 24.07
N LEU A 138 8.99 3.73 23.97
CA LEU A 138 9.11 2.81 25.10
C LEU A 138 10.56 2.70 25.61
N THR A 139 11.53 2.68 24.69
CA THR A 139 12.96 2.62 25.03
C THR A 139 13.43 3.90 25.73
N VAL A 140 13.02 5.08 25.26
CA VAL A 140 13.34 6.37 25.89
C VAL A 140 12.80 6.40 27.32
N ILE A 141 11.53 6.05 27.52
CA ILE A 141 10.91 5.98 28.85
C ILE A 141 11.67 5.00 29.74
N THR A 142 11.86 3.75 29.27
CA THR A 142 12.51 2.69 30.05
C THR A 142 13.95 3.06 30.44
N THR A 143 14.72 3.63 29.51
CA THR A 143 16.13 3.99 29.74
C THR A 143 16.26 5.15 30.74
N ILE A 144 15.29 6.08 30.77
CA ILE A 144 15.25 7.14 31.78
C ILE A 144 14.86 6.57 33.14
N PHE A 145 13.84 5.71 33.22
CA PHE A 145 13.35 5.18 34.49
C PHE A 145 14.26 4.15 35.13
N MET A 146 14.95 3.30 34.36
CA MET A 146 15.80 2.23 34.90
C MET A 146 16.87 2.71 35.91
N PRO A 147 17.72 3.72 35.62
CA PRO A 147 18.69 4.24 36.58
C PRO A 147 18.02 4.98 37.75
N LEU A 148 16.91 5.68 37.52
CA LEU A 148 16.16 6.36 38.58
C LEU A 148 15.58 5.37 39.58
N SER A 149 14.93 4.32 39.07
CA SER A 149 14.39 3.22 39.87
C SER A 149 15.49 2.45 40.60
N PHE A 150 16.67 2.31 40.00
CA PHE A 150 17.83 1.71 40.66
C PHE A 150 18.31 2.56 41.85
N ILE A 151 18.45 3.87 41.67
CA ILE A 151 18.82 4.80 42.76
C ILE A 151 17.76 4.76 43.86
N ALA A 152 16.48 4.90 43.52
CA ALA A 152 15.38 4.82 44.48
C ALA A 152 15.33 3.45 45.20
N GLY A 153 15.63 2.38 44.47
CA GLY A 153 15.74 1.03 45.00
C GLY A 153 16.83 0.90 46.06
N ILE A 154 18.04 1.41 45.80
CA ILE A 154 19.15 1.43 46.76
C ILE A 154 18.74 2.16 48.05
N TYR A 155 18.17 3.37 47.93
CA TYR A 155 17.75 4.16 49.08
C TYR A 155 16.49 3.60 49.79
N GLY A 156 15.77 2.68 49.15
CA GLY A 156 14.65 1.94 49.74
C GLY A 156 15.07 0.67 50.49
N MET A 157 16.35 0.30 50.49
CA MET A 157 16.84 -0.89 51.21
C MET A 157 17.04 -0.61 52.70
N ASN A 158 16.59 -1.53 53.56
CA ASN A 158 16.73 -1.42 55.03
C ASN A 158 18.14 -1.81 55.51
N PHE A 159 19.17 -1.03 55.15
CA PHE A 159 20.53 -1.23 55.66
C PHE A 159 20.83 -0.35 56.89
N GLU A 160 21.45 -0.93 57.92
CA GLU A 160 21.82 -0.23 59.16
C GLU A 160 22.97 0.78 59.00
N HIS A 161 23.87 0.56 58.03
CA HIS A 161 25.07 1.37 57.79
C HIS A 161 24.99 2.13 56.47
N MET A 162 24.00 3.01 56.31
CA MET A 162 23.97 4.02 55.24
C MET A 162 24.35 5.41 55.81
N PRO A 163 25.62 5.85 55.68
CA PRO A 163 26.04 7.14 56.21
C PRO A 163 25.30 8.32 55.56
N GLU A 164 24.79 8.17 54.33
CA GLU A 164 24.02 9.22 53.64
C GLU A 164 22.64 9.47 54.26
N LEU A 165 22.04 8.49 54.96
CA LEU A 165 20.68 8.60 55.53
C LEU A 165 20.61 9.53 56.74
N LYS A 166 21.71 9.66 57.50
CA LYS A 166 21.81 10.54 58.68
C LYS A 166 22.13 11.99 58.29
N TRP A 167 22.41 12.26 57.01
CA TRP A 167 22.75 13.58 56.51
C TRP A 167 21.49 14.33 56.05
N VAL A 168 21.27 15.53 56.59
CA VAL A 168 20.11 16.39 56.26
C VAL A 168 20.00 16.68 54.75
N TRP A 169 21.14 16.71 54.06
CA TRP A 169 21.20 16.97 52.61
C TRP A 169 21.23 15.71 51.74
N GLY A 170 21.29 14.50 52.33
CA GLY A 170 21.36 13.25 51.58
C GLY A 170 20.16 13.03 50.66
N TYR A 171 18.94 13.26 51.16
CA TYR A 171 17.72 13.12 50.37
C TYR A 171 17.60 14.17 49.24
N PRO A 172 17.79 15.48 49.49
CA PRO A 172 17.87 16.48 48.41
C PRO A 172 18.97 16.20 47.38
N MET A 173 20.15 15.72 47.81
CA MET A 173 21.26 15.41 46.90
C MET A 173 20.94 14.22 46.00
N ALA A 174 20.31 13.16 46.53
CA ALA A 174 19.86 12.01 45.73
C ALA A 174 18.81 12.42 44.68
N LEU A 175 17.84 13.27 45.05
CA LEU A 175 16.88 13.87 44.11
C LEU A 175 17.59 14.70 43.02
N GLY A 176 18.60 15.48 43.40
CA GLY A 176 19.41 16.26 42.46
C GLY A 176 20.17 15.38 41.46
N ILE A 177 20.81 14.30 41.93
CA ILE A 177 21.51 13.34 41.07
C ILE A 177 20.52 12.68 40.10
N MET A 178 19.36 12.24 40.59
CA MET A 178 18.30 11.67 39.76
C MET A 178 17.83 12.67 38.68
N ALA A 179 17.60 13.92 39.04
CA ALA A 179 17.21 14.96 38.08
C ALA A 179 18.31 15.21 37.03
N VAL A 180 19.59 15.22 37.42
CA VAL A 180 20.73 15.39 36.50
C VAL A 180 20.84 14.20 35.54
N VAL A 181 20.72 12.96 36.03
CA VAL A 181 20.75 11.76 35.19
C VAL A 181 19.61 11.77 34.18
N ALA A 182 18.39 12.11 34.61
CA ALA A 182 17.24 12.24 33.72
C ALA A 182 17.45 13.33 32.66
N ALA A 183 18.00 14.49 33.04
CA ALA A 183 18.29 15.58 32.12
C ALA A 183 19.37 15.20 31.08
N ILE A 184 20.46 14.57 31.51
CA ILE A 184 21.53 14.08 30.61
C ILE A 184 20.95 13.10 29.57
N MET A 185 20.14 12.14 30.02
CA MET A 185 19.50 11.18 29.12
C MET A 185 18.55 11.87 28.14
N LEU A 186 17.70 12.79 28.60
CA LEU A 186 16.78 13.54 27.75
C LEU A 186 17.52 14.37 26.68
N ILE A 187 18.60 15.05 27.05
CA ILE A 187 19.43 15.81 26.13
C ILE A 187 20.09 14.86 25.11
N GLY A 188 20.63 13.73 25.57
CA GLY A 188 21.22 12.71 24.70
C GLY A 188 20.22 12.15 23.67
N PHE A 189 18.97 11.91 24.07
CA PHE A 189 17.92 11.43 23.16
C PHE A 189 17.47 12.51 22.16
N ARG A 190 17.38 13.79 22.58
CA ARG A 190 17.11 14.90 21.66
C ARG A 190 18.22 15.07 20.62
N LEU A 191 19.49 15.00 21.02
CA LEU A 191 20.62 15.13 20.10
C LEU A 191 20.67 14.03 19.04
N LYS A 192 20.15 12.83 19.36
CA LYS A 192 20.07 11.72 18.40
C LYS A 192 18.84 11.78 17.48
N ASN A 193 17.98 12.80 17.55
CA ASN A 193 16.68 12.85 16.88
C ASN A 193 15.79 11.62 17.20
N TRP A 194 15.93 11.08 18.42
CA TRP A 194 15.06 10.00 18.89
C TRP A 194 13.77 10.54 19.53
N LEU A 195 13.75 11.85 19.81
CA LEU A 195 12.63 12.64 20.29
C LEU A 195 12.36 13.77 19.29
#